data_AF-A0A0M3DDL6-F1
#
_entry.id   AF-A0A0M3DDL6-F1
#
_cell.length_a   1.000
_cell.length_b   1.000
_cell.length_c   1.000
_cell.angle_alpha   90.00
_cell.angle_beta   90.00
_cell.angle_gamma   90.00
#
_symmetry.space_group_name_H-M   'P 1'
#
loop_
_entity.id
_entity.type
_entity.pdbx_description
1 polymer ?
#
loop_
_entity_poly.entity_id
_entity_poly.type
_entity_poly.pdbx_seq_one_letter_code
_entity_poly.pdbx_strand_id
1 'polypeptide(L)'
;MNKRVQSLIIGGVLVSVIYGSGTIINANETNENVSEIVYSNNQGDTVVEQNEYLAMTELNENSDSKLKKMGYSNEDIKDIRNYKENYKENIEYLKGLDNSILEDMEYNSSQIDTIKTFEGTEEEMIRASATVSIGFNGSLSKGSRSNATINMWFNWRGMPSSRGRDILAIYNGEGMYYYADQSYLNIENYDTARGKTHKYNIGATRDGANNKGLSFKFKTYTPYSKTCYTKKGMGRVKLTRAKYINEVGIRVAYGKGNVSLSPSVSFPAGGGISFGNGCKEIKDSFRLIR
;
A
#
# COMPACT_ATOMS: atom_id res chain seq x y z
N MET A 1 -30.21 -36.89 -19.39
CA MET A 1 -30.38 -37.49 -18.04
C MET A 1 -29.00 -37.92 -17.55
N ASN A 2 -28.66 -37.58 -16.30
CA ASN A 2 -27.35 -37.63 -15.63
C ASN A 2 -26.55 -38.96 -15.66
N LYS A 3 -25.21 -38.84 -15.64
CA LYS A 3 -24.23 -39.35 -14.62
C LYS A 3 -22.78 -39.16 -15.16
N ARG A 4 -21.96 -38.25 -14.62
CA ARG A 4 -21.02 -38.32 -13.46
C ARG A 4 -19.71 -39.13 -13.66
N VAL A 5 -18.60 -38.38 -13.75
CA VAL A 5 -17.30 -38.44 -13.00
C VAL A 5 -16.44 -39.71 -13.06
N GLN A 6 -15.14 -39.58 -13.43
CA GLN A 6 -13.98 -39.84 -12.54
C GLN A 6 -12.61 -39.42 -13.16
N SER A 7 -11.79 -38.90 -12.25
CA SER A 7 -10.45 -38.30 -12.33
C SER A 7 -9.31 -39.32 -12.37
N LEU A 8 -8.12 -38.93 -12.85
CA LEU A 8 -6.85 -39.52 -12.39
C LEU A 8 -5.83 -38.44 -12.02
N ILE A 9 -5.28 -38.61 -10.83
CA ILE A 9 -4.32 -37.76 -10.11
C ILE A 9 -2.92 -38.33 -10.34
N ILE A 10 -1.93 -37.48 -10.67
CA ILE A 10 -0.49 -37.69 -10.43
C ILE A 10 0.08 -36.27 -10.22
N GLY A 11 0.77 -35.88 -9.17
CA GLY A 11 1.30 -36.52 -7.96
C GLY A 11 2.27 -35.49 -7.36
N GLY A 12 1.92 -34.87 -6.24
CA GLY A 12 2.73 -33.84 -5.59
C GLY A 12 3.73 -34.42 -4.59
N VAL A 13 4.91 -33.83 -4.51
CA VAL A 13 5.88 -34.06 -3.43
C VAL A 13 5.77 -32.90 -2.45
N LEU A 14 5.35 -33.21 -1.22
CA LEU A 14 5.33 -32.30 -0.07
C LEU A 14 6.70 -32.32 0.59
N VAL A 15 7.40 -31.18 0.61
CA VAL A 15 8.48 -30.93 1.58
C VAL A 15 7.94 -29.96 2.62
N SER A 16 7.77 -30.44 3.84
CA SER A 16 7.41 -29.62 4.99
C SER A 16 8.67 -29.30 5.79
N VAL A 17 8.91 -28.02 6.04
CA VAL A 17 9.77 -27.57 7.14
C VAL A 17 8.91 -26.71 8.04
N ILE A 18 8.58 -27.26 9.21
CA ILE A 18 7.81 -26.63 10.27
C ILE A 18 8.81 -25.94 11.21
N TYR A 19 8.72 -24.63 11.37
CA TYR A 19 8.93 -23.95 12.66
C TYR A 19 8.19 -22.61 12.66
N GLY A 20 7.18 -22.48 13.53
CA GLY A 20 6.48 -21.22 13.82
C GLY A 20 5.05 -21.16 13.27
N SER A 21 4.07 -21.30 14.17
CA SER A 21 2.64 -21.42 13.88
C SER A 21 2.05 -20.18 13.18
N GLY A 22 1.81 -20.32 11.88
CA GLY A 22 0.92 -19.50 11.06
C GLY A 22 0.40 -20.36 9.91
N THR A 23 -0.90 -20.38 9.67
CA THR A 23 -1.50 -21.17 8.59
C THR A 23 -1.19 -20.49 7.26
N ILE A 24 -0.26 -21.05 6.48
CA ILE A 24 -0.03 -20.65 5.09
C ILE A 24 -1.21 -21.19 4.27
N ILE A 25 -2.06 -20.32 3.74
CA ILE A 25 -2.94 -20.69 2.64
C ILE A 25 -2.09 -20.57 1.36
N ASN A 26 -1.41 -21.64 0.98
CA ASN A 26 -0.69 -21.68 -0.30
C ASN A 26 -1.71 -21.77 -1.43
N ALA A 27 -1.72 -20.77 -2.30
CA ALA A 27 -2.19 -20.95 -3.67
C ALA A 27 -1.18 -21.87 -4.38
N ASN A 28 -1.71 -22.85 -5.11
CA ASN A 28 -0.93 -23.91 -5.75
C ASN A 28 0.22 -23.38 -6.62
N GLU A 29 1.32 -24.14 -6.64
CA GLU A 29 2.41 -24.02 -7.61
C GLU A 29 1.89 -24.21 -9.05
N THR A 30 1.68 -23.09 -9.73
CA THR A 30 1.91 -22.90 -11.16
C THR A 30 2.12 -21.40 -11.40
N ASN A 31 3.26 -21.01 -11.96
CA ASN A 31 3.59 -19.69 -12.52
C ASN A 31 2.43 -18.67 -12.60
N GLU A 32 2.16 -17.95 -11.51
CA GLU A 32 1.35 -16.74 -11.56
C GLU A 32 2.07 -15.63 -10.81
N ASN A 33 2.26 -14.51 -11.50
CA ASN A 33 2.65 -13.23 -10.93
C ASN A 33 1.58 -12.79 -9.93
N VAL A 34 1.66 -13.29 -8.69
CA VAL A 34 0.68 -12.93 -7.65
C VAL A 34 0.93 -11.48 -7.24
N SER A 35 0.02 -10.60 -7.64
CA SER A 35 0.07 -9.16 -7.37
C SER A 35 -0.13 -8.82 -5.90
N GLU A 36 -0.66 -9.74 -5.09
CA GLU A 36 -1.13 -9.47 -3.73
C GLU A 36 -0.91 -10.67 -2.80
N ILE A 37 -0.19 -10.47 -1.69
CA ILE A 37 -0.07 -11.47 -0.60
C ILE A 37 -0.76 -10.92 0.65
N VAL A 38 -1.82 -11.60 1.12
CA VAL A 38 -2.56 -11.27 2.34
C VAL A 38 -2.18 -12.24 3.45
N TYR A 39 -1.67 -11.74 4.58
CA TYR A 39 -1.45 -12.56 5.77
C TYR A 39 -1.88 -11.86 7.06
N SER A 40 -2.31 -12.66 8.04
CA SER A 40 -2.60 -12.21 9.40
C SER A 40 -1.40 -12.54 10.27
N ASN A 41 -0.81 -11.57 10.97
CA ASN A 41 0.25 -11.84 11.93
C ASN A 41 -0.35 -12.19 13.32
N ASN A 42 0.44 -12.83 14.18
CA ASN A 42 0.04 -13.22 15.55
C ASN A 42 -0.27 -12.01 16.47
N GLN A 43 -0.07 -10.77 16.01
CA GLN A 43 -0.44 -9.54 16.72
C GLN A 43 -1.83 -9.02 16.33
N GLY A 44 -2.51 -9.72 15.40
CA GLY A 44 -3.82 -9.37 14.91
C GLY A 44 -3.81 -8.26 13.87
N ASP A 45 -2.67 -7.87 13.31
CA ASP A 45 -2.64 -6.92 12.20
C ASP A 45 -3.08 -7.60 10.90
N THR A 46 -3.88 -6.89 10.09
CA THR A 46 -4.10 -7.26 8.69
C THR A 46 -2.98 -6.63 7.87
N VAL A 47 -2.08 -7.45 7.31
CA VAL A 47 -0.97 -6.97 6.47
C VAL A 47 -1.21 -7.43 5.04
N VAL A 48 -1.11 -6.48 4.10
CA VAL A 48 -1.12 -6.82 2.68
C VAL A 48 0.00 -6.12 1.95
N GLU A 49 0.66 -6.87 1.08
CA GLU A 49 1.80 -6.43 0.27
C GLU A 49 1.40 -6.30 -1.21
N GLN A 50 1.82 -5.21 -1.87
CA GLN A 50 1.64 -4.99 -3.30
C GLN A 50 2.98 -4.64 -3.95
N ASN A 51 3.31 -5.30 -5.06
CA ASN A 51 4.44 -4.94 -5.93
C ASN A 51 4.07 -3.74 -6.83
N GLU A 52 4.93 -2.72 -6.85
CA GLU A 52 4.67 -1.46 -7.56
C GLU A 52 4.65 -1.63 -9.09
N TYR A 53 5.54 -2.46 -9.65
CA TYR A 53 5.61 -2.68 -11.09
C TYR A 53 4.32 -3.34 -11.59
N LEU A 54 3.86 -4.40 -10.93
CA LEU A 54 2.61 -5.06 -11.26
C LEU A 54 1.41 -4.11 -11.15
N ALA A 55 1.38 -3.26 -10.12
CA ALA A 55 0.33 -2.26 -9.96
C ALA A 55 0.31 -1.25 -11.13
N MET A 56 1.48 -0.90 -11.66
CA MET A 56 1.63 0.00 -12.81
C MET A 56 1.28 -0.70 -14.13
N THR A 57 1.63 -1.97 -14.30
CA THR A 57 1.23 -2.77 -15.46
C THR A 57 -0.29 -2.79 -15.61
N GLU A 58 -1.01 -3.09 -14.53
CA GLU A 58 -2.48 -3.09 -14.54
C GLU A 58 -3.06 -1.67 -14.75
N LEU A 59 -2.42 -0.61 -14.23
CA LEU A 59 -2.85 0.75 -14.55
C LEU A 59 -2.69 1.05 -16.05
N ASN A 60 -1.58 0.60 -16.64
CA ASN A 60 -1.27 0.80 -18.04
C ASN A 60 -2.24 0.05 -18.99
N GLU A 61 -2.94 -0.99 -18.53
CA GLU A 61 -3.99 -1.66 -19.33
C GLU A 61 -5.22 -0.78 -19.60
N ASN A 62 -5.42 0.28 -18.81
CA ASN A 62 -6.53 1.20 -18.99
C ASN A 62 -6.31 2.08 -20.24
N SER A 63 -7.36 2.26 -21.05
CA SER A 63 -7.29 3.19 -22.19
C SER A 63 -7.07 4.65 -21.75
N ASP A 64 -6.50 5.48 -22.61
CA ASP A 64 -6.29 6.91 -22.32
C ASP A 64 -7.58 7.62 -21.92
N SER A 65 -8.71 7.26 -22.54
CA SER A 65 -10.04 7.79 -22.17
C SER A 65 -10.43 7.40 -20.74
N LYS A 66 -10.16 6.15 -20.33
CA LYS A 66 -10.40 5.70 -18.97
C LYS A 66 -9.46 6.39 -17.98
N LEU A 67 -8.18 6.53 -18.31
CA LEU A 67 -7.21 7.26 -17.48
C LEU A 67 -7.60 8.74 -17.30
N LYS A 68 -8.09 9.42 -18.36
CA LYS A 68 -8.63 10.78 -18.27
C LYS A 68 -9.86 10.86 -17.36
N LYS A 69 -10.77 9.88 -17.44
CA LYS A 69 -11.93 9.78 -16.53
C LYS A 69 -11.50 9.52 -15.07
N MET A 70 -10.37 8.84 -14.88
CA MET A 70 -9.70 8.68 -13.58
C MET A 70 -8.89 9.92 -13.17
N GLY A 71 -8.96 11.01 -13.94
CA GLY A 71 -8.37 12.30 -13.61
C GLY A 71 -6.92 12.50 -14.03
N TYR A 72 -6.28 11.55 -14.71
CA TYR A 72 -4.91 11.72 -15.19
C TYR A 72 -4.82 12.74 -16.34
N SER A 73 -3.82 13.62 -16.29
CA SER A 73 -3.49 14.55 -17.37
C SER A 73 -2.86 13.84 -18.58
N ASN A 74 -2.67 14.54 -19.71
CA ASN A 74 -1.99 13.94 -20.86
C ASN A 74 -0.52 13.61 -20.54
N GLU A 75 0.13 14.46 -19.75
CA GLU A 75 1.49 14.27 -19.25
C GLU A 75 1.56 13.03 -18.35
N ASP A 76 0.61 12.90 -17.42
CA ASP A 76 0.53 11.72 -16.55
C ASP A 76 0.34 10.42 -17.35
N ILE A 77 -0.51 10.46 -18.38
CA ILE A 77 -0.74 9.30 -19.25
C ILE A 77 0.53 8.94 -20.00
N LYS A 78 1.29 9.94 -20.49
CA LYS A 78 2.59 9.68 -21.12
C LYS A 78 3.55 8.98 -20.16
N ASP A 79 3.60 9.40 -18.89
CA ASP A 79 4.45 8.77 -17.88
C ASP A 79 3.99 7.33 -17.55
N ILE A 80 2.67 7.11 -17.45
CA ILE A 80 2.09 5.76 -17.29
C ILE A 80 2.47 4.85 -18.46
N ARG A 81 2.42 5.36 -19.70
CA ARG A 81 2.78 4.59 -20.90
C ARG A 81 4.29 4.29 -20.95
N ASN A 82 5.11 5.18 -20.40
CA ASN A 82 6.56 5.05 -20.35
C ASN A 82 7.08 4.35 -19.08
N TYR A 83 6.20 3.68 -18.31
CA TYR A 83 6.58 3.19 -16.99
C TYR A 83 7.79 2.24 -17.00
N LYS A 84 7.90 1.34 -17.99
CA LYS A 84 9.02 0.37 -18.06
C LYS A 84 10.38 1.06 -18.07
N GLU A 85 10.49 2.19 -18.78
CA GLU A 85 11.74 2.95 -18.81
C GLU A 85 12.03 3.60 -17.46
N ASN A 86 11.02 4.15 -16.80
CA ASN A 86 11.17 4.72 -15.45
C ASN A 86 11.63 3.66 -14.43
N TYR A 87 11.20 2.39 -14.57
CA TYR A 87 11.68 1.29 -13.73
C TYR A 87 13.12 0.91 -14.06
N LYS A 88 13.49 0.82 -15.35
CA LYS A 88 14.87 0.57 -15.76
C LYS A 88 15.83 1.62 -15.20
N GLU A 89 15.53 2.90 -15.41
CA GLU A 89 16.34 4.00 -14.88
C GLU A 89 16.48 3.94 -13.35
N ASN A 90 15.39 3.60 -12.65
CA ASN A 90 15.41 3.45 -11.20
C ASN A 90 16.30 2.29 -10.76
N ILE A 91 16.22 1.12 -11.41
CA ILE A 91 17.01 -0.05 -11.05
C ILE A 91 18.48 0.16 -11.39
N GLU A 92 18.80 0.81 -12.52
CA GLU A 92 20.18 1.19 -12.85
C GLU A 92 20.78 2.16 -11.82
N TYR A 93 19.98 3.09 -11.28
CA TYR A 93 20.39 3.90 -10.15
C TYR A 93 20.68 3.05 -8.91
N LEU A 94 19.79 2.12 -8.56
CA LEU A 94 19.95 1.22 -7.40
C LEU A 94 21.17 0.30 -7.55
N LYS A 95 21.45 -0.17 -8.76
CA LYS A 95 22.61 -1.00 -9.10
C LYS A 95 23.93 -0.34 -8.69
N GLY A 96 23.98 1.00 -8.80
CA GLY A 96 25.12 1.82 -8.39
C GLY A 96 25.28 2.06 -6.88
N LEU A 97 24.31 1.70 -6.03
CA LEU A 97 24.38 1.89 -4.58
C LEU A 97 25.08 0.71 -3.87
N ASP A 98 25.70 0.94 -2.71
CA ASP A 98 26.29 -0.16 -1.93
C ASP A 98 25.22 -1.13 -1.41
N ASN A 99 25.58 -2.41 -1.26
CA ASN A 99 24.66 -3.44 -0.74
C ASN A 99 24.08 -3.07 0.62
N SER A 100 24.87 -2.46 1.50
CA SER A 100 24.39 -2.02 2.83
C SER A 100 23.30 -0.96 2.71
N ILE A 101 23.36 -0.07 1.71
CA ILE A 101 22.30 0.91 1.46
C ILE A 101 21.04 0.21 0.97
N LEU A 102 21.16 -0.80 0.10
CA LEU A 102 20.02 -1.59 -0.37
C LEU A 102 19.38 -2.41 0.76
N GLU A 103 20.19 -2.96 1.67
CA GLU A 103 19.72 -3.64 2.88
C GLU A 103 18.99 -2.67 3.82
N ASP A 104 19.51 -1.46 4.02
CA ASP A 104 18.84 -0.40 4.78
C ASP A 104 17.52 0.02 4.15
N MET A 105 17.35 -0.16 2.84
CA MET A 105 16.10 0.05 2.11
C MET A 105 15.16 -1.16 2.20
N GLU A 106 15.55 -2.23 2.91
CA GLU A 106 14.80 -3.47 3.13
C GLU A 106 14.63 -4.36 1.90
N TYR A 107 15.50 -4.21 0.88
CA TYR A 107 15.66 -5.21 -0.16
C TYR A 107 16.20 -6.52 0.44
N ASN A 108 15.62 -7.65 0.06
CA ASN A 108 16.17 -8.95 0.43
C ASN A 108 17.33 -9.36 -0.49
N SER A 109 18.10 -10.38 -0.11
CA SER A 109 19.28 -10.83 -0.86
C SER A 109 18.99 -11.16 -2.32
N SER A 110 17.88 -11.84 -2.62
CA SER A 110 17.50 -12.16 -4.00
C SER A 110 17.17 -10.91 -4.84
N GLN A 111 16.55 -9.90 -4.22
CA GLN A 111 16.31 -8.61 -4.88
C GLN A 111 17.62 -7.86 -5.10
N ILE A 112 18.52 -7.86 -4.12
CA ILE A 112 19.85 -7.24 -4.25
C ILE A 112 20.63 -7.89 -5.38
N ASP A 113 20.67 -9.22 -5.44
CA ASP A 113 21.33 -9.95 -6.53
C ASP A 113 20.74 -9.55 -7.89
N THR A 114 19.40 -9.53 -8.00
CA THR A 114 18.70 -9.09 -9.22
C THR A 114 19.06 -7.65 -9.61
N ILE A 115 19.10 -6.73 -8.64
CA ILE A 115 19.49 -5.33 -8.88
C ILE A 115 20.93 -5.24 -9.38
N LYS A 116 21.85 -6.03 -8.78
CA LYS A 116 23.27 -6.00 -9.11
C LYS A 116 23.58 -6.61 -10.47
N THR A 117 22.83 -7.62 -10.90
CA THR A 117 23.01 -8.27 -12.19
C THR A 117 22.03 -7.78 -13.25
N PHE A 118 21.27 -6.71 -13.00
CA PHE A 118 20.18 -6.26 -13.87
C PHE A 118 20.60 -6.09 -15.33
N GLU A 119 19.90 -6.77 -16.24
CA GLU A 119 20.10 -6.69 -17.69
C GLU A 119 18.94 -6.01 -18.44
N GLY A 120 17.87 -5.66 -17.72
CA GLY A 120 16.75 -4.89 -18.28
C GLY A 120 15.53 -5.71 -18.68
N THR A 121 15.47 -6.99 -18.29
CA THR A 121 14.32 -7.86 -18.56
C THR A 121 13.12 -7.50 -17.68
N GLU A 122 11.92 -7.90 -18.11
CA GLU A 122 10.68 -7.61 -17.38
C GLU A 122 10.60 -8.40 -16.06
N GLU A 123 11.07 -9.65 -16.07
CA GLU A 123 11.13 -10.49 -14.88
C GLU A 123 12.07 -9.91 -13.82
N GLU A 124 13.20 -9.34 -14.24
CA GLU A 124 14.09 -8.63 -13.32
C GLU A 124 13.47 -7.35 -12.80
N MET A 125 12.76 -6.58 -13.63
CA MET A 125 12.04 -5.38 -13.17
C MET A 125 11.01 -5.71 -12.10
N ILE A 126 10.22 -6.79 -12.28
CA ILE A 126 9.24 -7.24 -11.28
C ILE A 126 9.95 -7.60 -9.96
N ARG A 127 11.03 -8.40 -10.02
CA ARG A 127 11.79 -8.85 -8.85
C ARG A 127 12.48 -7.70 -8.09
N ALA A 128 13.07 -6.76 -8.82
CA ALA A 128 13.79 -5.62 -8.24
C ALA A 128 12.87 -4.49 -7.75
N SER A 129 11.58 -4.54 -8.07
CA SER A 129 10.63 -3.49 -7.71
C SER A 129 10.29 -3.45 -6.22
N ALA A 130 9.97 -2.25 -5.76
CA ALA A 130 9.56 -2.01 -4.39
C ALA A 130 8.18 -2.62 -4.10
N THR A 131 7.96 -3.00 -2.84
CA THR A 131 6.67 -3.46 -2.34
C THR A 131 6.20 -2.57 -1.20
N VAL A 132 4.89 -2.29 -1.14
CA VAL A 132 4.28 -1.58 -0.02
C VAL A 132 3.44 -2.53 0.81
N SER A 133 3.70 -2.53 2.11
CA SER A 133 2.88 -3.20 3.11
C SER A 133 2.03 -2.16 3.84
N ILE A 134 0.74 -2.42 4.03
CA ILE A 134 -0.15 -1.56 4.85
C ILE A 134 -0.81 -2.40 5.91
N GLY A 135 -1.00 -1.82 7.10
CA GLY A 135 -1.75 -2.44 8.17
C GLY A 135 -2.36 -1.45 9.14
N PHE A 136 -3.26 -1.96 9.97
CA PHE A 136 -3.83 -1.18 11.06
C PHE A 136 -4.30 -2.08 12.20
N ASN A 137 -4.38 -1.47 13.38
CA ASN A 137 -5.03 -2.02 14.56
C ASN A 137 -5.74 -0.91 15.33
N GLY A 138 -6.44 -1.27 16.39
CA GLY A 138 -7.02 -0.27 17.27
C GLY A 138 -7.74 -0.88 18.46
N SER A 139 -8.30 0.01 19.26
CA SER A 139 -8.99 -0.33 20.50
C SER A 139 -10.28 0.47 20.60
N LEU A 140 -11.34 -0.15 21.13
CA LEU A 140 -12.60 0.52 21.46
C LEU A 140 -12.77 0.57 22.98
N SER A 141 -12.97 1.78 23.51
CA SER A 141 -13.31 1.99 24.92
C SER A 141 -14.82 2.01 25.12
N LYS A 142 -15.27 1.34 26.18
CA LYS A 142 -16.67 1.13 26.54
C LYS A 142 -17.08 2.03 27.69
N GLY A 143 -18.11 2.84 27.49
CA GLY A 143 -18.66 3.76 28.50
C GLY A 143 -19.94 4.44 28.01
N SER A 144 -20.38 5.51 28.70
CA SER A 144 -21.52 6.33 28.26
C SER A 144 -21.31 6.95 26.87
N ARG A 145 -20.05 7.05 26.45
CA ARG A 145 -19.59 7.37 25.10
C ARG A 145 -18.61 6.30 24.66
N SER A 146 -18.57 6.04 23.36
CA SER A 146 -17.58 5.13 22.78
C SER A 146 -16.45 5.93 22.16
N ASN A 147 -15.20 5.58 22.48
CA ASN A 147 -14.03 6.17 21.83
C ASN A 147 -13.17 5.08 21.24
N ALA A 148 -12.77 5.25 19.98
CA ALA A 148 -11.85 4.35 19.30
C ALA A 148 -10.53 5.07 19.00
N THR A 149 -9.42 4.36 19.15
CA THR A 149 -8.10 4.79 18.69
C THR A 149 -7.62 3.77 17.67
N ILE A 150 -7.37 4.23 16.46
CA ILE A 150 -6.89 3.41 15.34
C ILE A 150 -5.44 3.79 15.08
N ASN A 151 -4.54 2.82 15.14
CA ASN A 151 -3.17 3.01 14.65
C ASN A 151 -3.07 2.35 13.27
N MET A 152 -2.58 3.10 12.30
CA MET A 152 -2.41 2.65 10.92
C MET A 152 -0.98 2.88 10.49
N TRP A 153 -0.50 2.08 9.55
CA TRP A 153 0.86 2.20 9.07
C TRP A 153 0.98 1.73 7.63
N PHE A 154 2.03 2.19 6.98
CA PHE A 154 2.52 1.63 5.73
C PHE A 154 4.05 1.57 5.76
N ASN A 155 4.64 0.63 5.02
CA ASN A 155 6.08 0.47 4.89
C ASN A 155 6.42 0.05 3.46
N TRP A 156 7.34 0.78 2.83
CA TRP A 156 7.95 0.42 1.56
C TRP A 156 9.22 -0.38 1.80
N ARG A 157 9.28 -1.58 1.22
CA ARG A 157 10.51 -2.35 1.04
C ARG A 157 11.05 -2.05 -0.34
N GLY A 158 12.21 -1.44 -0.39
CA GLY A 158 12.78 -0.84 -1.58
C GLY A 158 12.33 0.60 -1.83
N MET A 159 12.88 1.20 -2.89
CA MET A 159 12.55 2.56 -3.32
C MET A 159 11.54 2.53 -4.47
N PRO A 160 10.34 3.11 -4.28
CA PRO A 160 9.32 3.15 -5.33
C PRO A 160 9.81 3.95 -6.54
N SER A 161 9.64 3.47 -7.77
CA SER A 161 10.00 4.22 -8.99
C SER A 161 9.05 5.41 -9.21
N SER A 162 7.76 5.25 -8.90
CA SER A 162 6.76 6.28 -9.21
C SER A 162 6.83 7.49 -8.27
N ARG A 163 6.84 8.68 -8.88
CA ARG A 163 7.05 9.96 -8.20
C ARG A 163 5.75 10.76 -8.17
N GLY A 164 5.09 10.77 -7.01
CA GLY A 164 3.79 11.40 -6.88
C GLY A 164 3.43 11.77 -5.44
N ARG A 165 2.13 11.89 -5.21
CA ARG A 165 1.56 12.03 -3.88
C ARG A 165 0.71 10.81 -3.57
N ASP A 166 1.04 10.14 -2.48
CA ASP A 166 0.26 9.02 -1.99
C ASP A 166 -0.76 9.52 -0.96
N ILE A 167 -1.76 8.68 -0.71
CA ILE A 167 -2.84 8.96 0.22
C ILE A 167 -3.13 7.73 1.07
N LEU A 168 -3.21 7.92 2.38
CA LEU A 168 -3.73 6.92 3.30
C LEU A 168 -5.09 7.40 3.80
N ALA A 169 -6.13 6.60 3.60
CA ALA A 169 -7.50 6.95 3.93
C ALA A 169 -8.09 5.95 4.93
N ILE A 170 -8.97 6.44 5.79
CA ILE A 170 -9.72 5.63 6.75
C ILE A 170 -11.21 5.95 6.69
N TYR A 171 -11.99 4.89 6.76
CA TYR A 171 -13.43 4.89 6.88
C TYR A 171 -13.87 4.12 8.14
N ASN A 172 -14.97 4.54 8.76
CA ASN A 172 -15.58 3.84 9.88
C ASN A 172 -17.07 3.63 9.60
N GLY A 173 -17.53 2.38 9.69
CA GLY A 173 -18.89 1.96 9.36
C GLY A 173 -19.96 2.46 10.32
N GLU A 174 -19.57 2.78 11.56
CA GLU A 174 -20.49 3.15 12.63
C GLU A 174 -20.79 4.65 12.69
N GLY A 175 -20.29 5.45 11.76
CA GLY A 175 -20.52 6.89 11.73
C GLY A 175 -20.00 7.61 12.99
N MET A 176 -18.92 7.10 13.58
CA MET A 176 -18.19 7.78 14.64
C MET A 176 -17.57 9.09 14.13
N TYR A 177 -17.50 10.08 15.01
CA TYR A 177 -16.88 11.37 14.79
C TYR A 177 -15.35 11.29 14.76
N TYR A 178 -14.72 11.82 13.71
CA TYR A 178 -13.26 11.93 13.59
C TYR A 178 -12.74 13.20 14.27
N TYR A 179 -11.85 13.03 15.25
CA TYR A 179 -11.06 14.12 15.81
C TYR A 179 -9.82 14.39 14.96
N ALA A 180 -9.98 15.12 13.86
CA ALA A 180 -8.90 15.39 12.91
C ALA A 180 -7.73 16.20 13.49
N ASP A 181 -8.02 17.11 14.42
CA ASP A 181 -7.04 17.87 15.19
C ASP A 181 -6.17 17.01 16.11
N GLN A 182 -6.66 15.83 16.49
CA GLN A 182 -5.92 14.85 17.30
C GLN A 182 -5.46 13.63 16.50
N SER A 183 -5.63 13.66 15.18
CA SER A 183 -5.28 12.58 14.27
C SER A 183 -4.11 13.00 13.39
N TYR A 184 -3.11 12.15 13.26
CA TYR A 184 -1.87 12.49 12.59
C TYR A 184 -1.22 11.28 11.93
N LEU A 185 -0.30 11.54 11.00
CA LEU A 185 0.57 10.55 10.37
C LEU A 185 2.02 11.03 10.50
N ASN A 186 2.84 10.26 11.21
CA ASN A 186 4.29 10.47 11.23
C ASN A 186 4.88 9.81 9.99
N ILE A 187 5.59 10.57 9.17
CA ILE A 187 6.28 10.09 7.98
C ILE A 187 7.77 9.98 8.26
N GLU A 188 8.36 8.92 7.73
CA GLU A 188 9.80 8.68 7.70
C GLU A 188 10.26 8.56 6.25
N ASN A 189 11.11 9.50 5.82
CA ASN A 189 11.79 9.49 4.54
C ASN A 189 13.20 8.93 4.69
N TYR A 190 13.71 8.25 3.67
CA TYR A 190 15.08 7.74 3.60
C TYR A 190 15.84 8.42 2.45
N ASP A 191 17.05 8.90 2.71
CA ASP A 191 17.98 9.50 1.74
C ASP A 191 19.09 8.49 1.39
N THR A 192 18.97 7.87 0.22
CA THR A 192 19.87 6.83 -0.29
C THR A 192 21.28 7.35 -0.56
N ALA A 193 21.47 8.65 -0.76
CA ALA A 193 22.80 9.23 -0.98
C ALA A 193 23.62 9.34 0.31
N ARG A 194 22.96 9.38 1.47
CA ARG A 194 23.60 9.63 2.77
C ARG A 194 23.36 8.52 3.79
N GLY A 195 22.49 7.55 3.49
CA GLY A 195 22.03 6.56 4.45
C GLY A 195 21.33 7.20 5.66
N LYS A 196 20.56 8.27 5.43
CA LYS A 196 19.95 9.05 6.52
C LYS A 196 18.43 9.08 6.44
N THR A 197 17.83 9.19 7.61
CA THR A 197 16.38 9.25 7.78
C THR A 197 15.91 10.63 8.21
N HIS A 198 14.83 11.10 7.62
CA HIS A 198 14.16 12.36 7.95
C HIS A 198 12.71 12.12 8.37
N LYS A 199 12.25 12.80 9.42
CA LYS A 199 10.90 12.61 9.97
C LYS A 199 10.12 13.91 9.97
N TYR A 200 8.83 13.80 9.67
CA TYR A 200 7.88 14.91 9.79
C TYR A 200 6.48 14.39 10.08
N ASN A 201 5.58 15.28 10.48
CA ASN A 201 4.20 14.95 10.80
C ASN A 201 3.24 15.57 9.79
N ILE A 202 2.15 14.86 9.50
CA ILE A 202 1.06 15.31 8.64
C ILE A 202 -0.23 15.25 9.44
N GLY A 203 -0.94 16.38 9.49
CA GLY A 203 -2.27 16.47 10.06
C GLY A 203 -3.32 15.80 9.17
N ALA A 204 -4.36 15.28 9.81
CA ALA A 204 -5.48 14.69 9.11
C ALA A 204 -6.33 15.69 8.33
N THR A 205 -6.79 15.30 7.15
CA THR A 205 -7.83 16.01 6.39
C THR A 205 -9.16 15.27 6.53
N ARG A 206 -10.23 16.02 6.85
CA ARG A 206 -11.60 15.49 6.75
C ARG A 206 -12.11 15.73 5.34
N ASP A 207 -12.56 14.68 4.68
CA ASP A 207 -13.11 14.78 3.34
C ASP A 207 -14.65 14.88 3.41
N GLY A 208 -15.16 16.01 2.91
CA GLY A 208 -16.58 16.35 2.84
C GLY A 208 -17.19 16.89 4.14
N ALA A 209 -18.33 17.56 4.02
CA ALA A 209 -19.05 18.21 5.13
C ALA A 209 -19.59 17.24 6.21
N ASN A 210 -19.50 15.91 5.99
CA ASN A 210 -20.30 14.92 6.71
C ASN A 210 -19.49 13.92 7.55
N ASN A 211 -18.21 14.20 7.85
CA ASN A 211 -17.41 13.35 8.74
C ASN A 211 -17.39 11.86 8.29
N LYS A 212 -17.40 11.61 6.97
CA LYS A 212 -17.52 10.24 6.43
C LYS A 212 -16.21 9.48 6.47
N GLY A 213 -15.09 10.20 6.43
CA GLY A 213 -13.76 9.61 6.45
C GLY A 213 -12.69 10.65 6.74
N LEU A 214 -11.47 10.16 6.86
CA LEU A 214 -10.29 10.96 7.14
C LEU A 214 -9.14 10.48 6.26
N SER A 215 -8.33 11.40 5.77
CA SER A 215 -7.23 11.10 4.85
C SER A 215 -5.94 11.84 5.21
N PHE A 216 -4.82 11.25 4.80
CA PHE A 216 -3.48 11.81 4.93
C PHE A 216 -2.81 11.76 3.56
N LYS A 217 -2.50 12.93 2.99
CA LYS A 217 -1.81 13.04 1.70
C LYS A 217 -0.36 13.40 1.92
N PHE A 218 0.55 12.69 1.29
CA PHE A 218 1.99 12.88 1.46
C PHE A 218 2.74 12.71 0.15
N LYS A 219 3.86 13.40 0.00
CA LYS A 219 4.71 13.26 -1.18
C LYS A 219 5.55 12.00 -1.03
N THR A 220 5.67 11.19 -2.07
CA THR A 220 6.55 10.02 -2.05
C THR A 220 8.03 10.36 -2.20
N TYR A 221 8.32 11.61 -2.56
CA TYR A 221 9.67 12.14 -2.71
C TYR A 221 9.78 13.54 -2.11
N THR A 222 10.97 13.88 -1.62
CA THR A 222 11.24 15.29 -1.26
C THR A 222 11.54 16.09 -2.53
N PRO A 223 11.04 17.34 -2.65
CA PRO A 223 11.33 18.18 -3.82
C PRO A 223 12.82 18.57 -3.94
N TYR A 224 13.63 18.29 -2.91
CA TYR A 224 15.03 18.73 -2.84
C TYR A 224 16.03 17.63 -3.20
N SER A 225 15.62 16.36 -3.27
CA SER A 225 16.51 15.29 -3.72
C SER A 225 15.77 14.11 -4.36
N LYS A 226 16.22 13.70 -5.55
CA LYS A 226 15.81 12.46 -6.21
C LYS A 226 16.22 11.20 -5.43
N THR A 227 17.14 11.35 -4.47
CA THR A 227 17.64 10.27 -3.61
C THR A 227 16.82 10.08 -2.34
N CYS A 228 15.81 10.93 -2.11
CA CYS A 228 15.02 10.87 -0.88
C CYS A 228 13.55 10.55 -1.15
N TYR A 229 13.11 9.40 -0.64
CA TYR A 229 11.76 8.86 -0.80
C TYR A 229 11.09 8.61 0.55
N THR A 230 9.77 8.55 0.56
CA THR A 230 8.99 8.16 1.75
C THR A 230 9.05 6.66 1.94
N LYS A 231 9.74 6.24 2.99
CA LYS A 231 9.94 4.82 3.33
C LYS A 231 8.77 4.26 4.11
N LYS A 232 8.30 4.96 5.14
CA LYS A 232 7.19 4.46 5.97
C LYS A 232 6.40 5.57 6.65
N GLY A 233 5.21 5.22 7.11
CA GLY A 233 4.39 6.09 7.93
C GLY A 233 3.66 5.34 9.03
N MET A 234 3.50 5.99 10.18
CA MET A 234 2.72 5.49 11.30
C MET A 234 1.79 6.58 11.81
N GLY A 235 0.49 6.30 11.74
CA GLY A 235 -0.57 7.25 12.04
C GLY A 235 -1.47 6.79 13.17
N ARG A 236 -2.12 7.77 13.77
CA ARG A 236 -3.14 7.59 14.80
C ARG A 236 -4.39 8.37 14.40
N VAL A 237 -5.54 7.71 14.48
CA VAL A 237 -6.85 8.32 14.26
C VAL A 237 -7.73 8.11 15.48
N LYS A 238 -8.35 9.20 15.94
CA LYS A 238 -9.25 9.19 17.08
C LYS A 238 -10.71 9.36 16.64
N LEU A 239 -11.55 8.48 17.17
CA LEU A 239 -12.98 8.40 16.88
C LEU A 239 -13.79 8.54 18.16
N THR A 240 -14.96 9.18 18.10
CA THR A 240 -15.93 9.19 19.22
C THR A 240 -17.36 9.05 18.76
N ARG A 241 -18.22 8.50 19.60
CA ARG A 241 -19.68 8.53 19.42
C ARG A 241 -20.34 8.75 20.76
N ALA A 242 -21.33 9.66 20.82
CA ALA A 242 -22.14 9.92 22.01
C ALA A 242 -23.18 8.81 22.27
N LYS A 243 -22.78 7.55 22.04
CA LYS A 243 -23.57 6.35 22.28
C LYS A 243 -22.61 5.20 22.50
N TYR A 244 -23.02 4.23 23.31
CA TYR A 244 -22.36 2.94 23.42
C TYR A 244 -22.45 2.14 22.11
N ILE A 245 -21.32 1.66 21.61
CA ILE A 245 -21.21 0.71 20.50
C ILE A 245 -20.33 -0.47 20.95
N ASN A 246 -20.70 -1.68 20.55
CA ASN A 246 -19.97 -2.90 20.91
C ASN A 246 -18.80 -3.19 19.98
N GLU A 247 -18.87 -2.69 18.75
CA GLU A 247 -17.84 -2.86 17.75
C GLU A 247 -17.87 -1.70 16.75
N VAL A 248 -16.76 -1.51 16.05
CA VAL A 248 -16.67 -0.59 14.91
C VAL A 248 -15.97 -1.26 13.74
N GLY A 249 -16.62 -1.26 12.58
CA GLY A 249 -16.00 -1.65 11.32
C GLY A 249 -15.08 -0.54 10.84
N ILE A 250 -13.78 -0.84 10.73
CA ILE A 250 -12.76 0.07 10.22
C ILE A 250 -12.28 -0.44 8.88
N ARG A 251 -12.14 0.49 7.94
CA ARG A 251 -11.55 0.26 6.64
C ARG A 251 -10.39 1.24 6.43
N VAL A 252 -9.21 0.74 6.04
CA VAL A 252 -8.03 1.55 5.73
C VAL A 252 -7.58 1.21 4.33
N ALA A 253 -7.39 2.23 3.49
CA ALA A 253 -6.95 2.07 2.12
C ALA A 253 -5.75 2.97 1.80
N TYR A 254 -4.86 2.46 0.95
CA TYR A 254 -3.70 3.19 0.44
C TYR A 254 -3.88 3.42 -1.04
N GLY A 255 -3.82 4.69 -1.41
CA GLY A 255 -3.85 5.14 -2.77
C GLY A 255 -2.45 5.61 -3.20
N LYS A 256 -1.92 5.01 -4.26
CA LYS A 256 -0.65 5.44 -4.86
C LYS A 256 -0.89 6.51 -5.89
N GLY A 257 -0.24 7.66 -5.70
CA GLY A 257 -0.07 8.63 -6.76
C GLY A 257 1.07 8.20 -7.65
N ASN A 258 0.75 7.90 -8.91
CA ASN A 258 1.76 7.49 -9.88
C ASN A 258 2.54 8.68 -10.46
N VAL A 259 2.03 9.90 -10.25
CA VAL A 259 2.41 11.14 -10.95
C VAL A 259 2.06 12.37 -10.10
N SER A 260 2.30 13.57 -10.65
CA SER A 260 2.28 14.86 -9.93
C SER A 260 0.92 15.32 -9.37
N LEU A 261 -0.18 14.74 -9.84
CA LEU A 261 -1.54 15.07 -9.41
C LEU A 261 -1.76 14.76 -7.93
N SER A 262 -2.44 15.66 -7.22
CA SER A 262 -2.81 15.38 -5.83
C SER A 262 -3.91 14.33 -5.81
N PRO A 263 -3.72 13.19 -5.12
CA PRO A 263 -4.74 12.16 -5.03
C PRO A 263 -6.01 12.73 -4.37
N SER A 264 -7.17 12.29 -4.84
CA SER A 264 -8.45 12.55 -4.17
C SER A 264 -9.06 11.26 -3.64
N VAL A 265 -9.87 11.40 -2.60
CA VAL A 265 -10.61 10.29 -2.00
C VAL A 265 -12.04 10.73 -1.76
N SER A 266 -12.95 9.81 -1.94
CA SER A 266 -14.37 9.96 -1.67
C SER A 266 -14.87 8.80 -0.81
N PHE A 267 -15.94 9.06 -0.07
CA PHE A 267 -16.53 8.11 0.86
C PHE A 267 -18.01 7.92 0.46
N PRO A 268 -18.29 7.00 -0.51
CA PRO A 268 -19.61 6.83 -1.09
C PRO A 268 -20.66 6.37 -0.08
N ALA A 269 -21.93 6.66 -0.36
CA ALA A 269 -23.05 6.15 0.42
C ALA A 269 -23.10 4.61 0.29
N GLY A 270 -23.12 3.90 1.41
CA GLY A 270 -23.03 2.42 1.45
C GLY A 270 -21.78 1.89 2.18
N GLY A 271 -20.82 2.77 2.50
CA GLY A 271 -19.65 2.44 3.31
C GLY A 271 -18.49 1.91 2.47
N GLY A 272 -17.47 2.75 2.31
CA GLY A 272 -16.30 2.42 1.51
C GLY A 272 -15.36 3.60 1.35
N ILE A 273 -14.20 3.31 0.77
CA ILE A 273 -13.22 4.29 0.32
C ILE A 273 -13.18 4.17 -1.21
N SER A 274 -13.17 5.29 -1.91
CA SER A 274 -12.97 5.30 -3.35
C SER A 274 -11.98 6.40 -3.69
N PHE A 275 -10.82 6.00 -4.20
CA PHE A 275 -9.85 6.94 -4.72
C PHE A 275 -10.29 7.48 -6.08
N GLY A 276 -10.20 8.79 -6.24
CA GLY A 276 -10.46 9.50 -7.47
C GLY A 276 -9.17 9.94 -8.15
N ASN A 277 -9.22 11.12 -8.76
CA ASN A 277 -8.15 11.75 -9.54
C ASN A 277 -6.73 11.42 -9.10
N GLY A 278 -5.92 10.89 -10.03
CA GLY A 278 -4.46 10.78 -9.90
C GLY A 278 -3.98 9.69 -8.96
N CYS A 279 -4.86 8.77 -8.60
CA CYS A 279 -4.59 7.79 -7.58
C CYS A 279 -5.18 6.43 -7.95
N LYS A 280 -4.37 5.37 -7.87
CA LYS A 280 -4.88 4.00 -7.92
C LYS A 280 -4.99 3.49 -6.50
N GLU A 281 -6.15 2.94 -6.15
CA GLU A 281 -6.24 2.10 -4.95
C GLU A 281 -5.26 0.95 -5.12
N ILE A 282 -4.20 0.99 -4.33
CA ILE A 282 -3.26 -0.09 -4.27
C ILE A 282 -3.75 -1.13 -3.28
N LYS A 283 -4.48 -0.69 -2.24
CA LYS A 283 -4.91 -1.62 -1.21
C LYS A 283 -6.05 -1.13 -0.34
N ASP A 284 -6.83 -2.09 0.15
CA ASP A 284 -7.88 -1.91 1.14
C ASP A 284 -7.90 -3.03 2.20
N SER A 285 -8.14 -2.67 3.46
CA SER A 285 -8.15 -3.59 4.60
C SER A 285 -9.32 -3.29 5.52
N PHE A 286 -10.08 -4.31 5.91
CA PHE A 286 -11.26 -4.20 6.77
C PHE A 286 -11.13 -5.05 8.04
N ARG A 287 -11.56 -4.49 9.19
CA ARG A 287 -11.58 -5.21 10.47
C ARG A 287 -12.64 -4.67 11.41
N LEU A 288 -13.22 -5.55 12.23
CA LEU A 288 -14.03 -5.19 13.39
C LEU A 288 -13.15 -4.99 14.63
N ILE A 289 -13.31 -3.86 15.30
CA ILE A 289 -12.64 -3.54 16.56
C ILE A 289 -13.67 -3.59 17.68
N ARG A 290 -13.33 -4.23 18.81
CA ARG A 290 -14.23 -4.55 19.93
C ARG A 290 -13.75 -4.00 21.27
#